data_AF-A0A392Q5B6-F1
#
_entry.id   AF-A0A392Q5B6-F1
#
_cell.length_a   1.000
_cell.length_b   1.000
_cell.length_c   1.000
_cell.angle_alpha   90.00
_cell.angle_beta   90.00
_cell.angle_gamma   90.00
#
_symmetry.space_group_name_H-M   'P 1'
#
loop_
_entity.id
_entity.type
_entity.pdbx_description
1 polymer ?
#
loop_
_entity_poly.entity_id
_entity_poly.type
_entity_poly.pdbx_seq_one_letter_code
_entity_poly.pdbx_strand_id
1 'polypeptide(L)'
;MQEIDRIKTILDNNFKIKDLGVVKYFLGLEVAHSKEGINISQRKYCLDLLNDSGLLGSKPASTPLDPSIKLHHDDGKLFEDISLYRRLVGKLLYLTNTRPDIAYATQQLSQFSHKPTMTHYKAACRVIRYLKHNPGRGLVFYRNADIQLIGYSDADWAGCMDTRRSTTGYCFFLGSSLVSWKAKKQSTISKSSSEAEYRALSSATC
;
A
#
# COMPACT_ATOMS: atom_id res chain seq x y z
N MET A 1 -23.46 21.00 8.10
CA MET A 1 -22.80 22.03 7.28
C MET A 1 -22.58 23.32 8.05
N GLN A 2 -23.58 23.86 8.76
CA GLN A 2 -23.42 25.07 9.60
C GLN A 2 -22.20 25.07 10.53
N GLU A 3 -21.89 23.96 11.22
CA GLU A 3 -20.74 23.93 12.12
C GLU A 3 -19.39 23.96 11.38
N ILE A 4 -19.31 23.37 10.18
CA ILE A 4 -18.10 23.43 9.35
C ILE A 4 -17.88 24.88 8.89
N ASP A 5 -18.93 25.57 8.48
CA ASP A 5 -18.85 26.96 8.04
C ASP A 5 -18.48 27.89 9.19
N ARG A 6 -19.02 27.66 10.40
CA ARG A 6 -18.61 28.36 11.61
C ARG A 6 -17.12 28.17 11.91
N ILE A 7 -16.62 26.94 11.86
CA ILE A 7 -15.20 26.63 12.10
C ILE A 7 -14.32 27.33 11.06
N LYS A 8 -14.71 27.31 9.77
CA LYS A 8 -14.00 28.02 8.71
C LYS A 8 -13.87 29.51 9.01
N THR A 9 -14.96 30.16 9.42
CA THR A 9 -14.95 31.59 9.77
C THR A 9 -14.03 31.89 10.95
N ILE A 10 -14.05 31.05 12.00
CA ILE A 10 -13.15 31.22 13.15
C ILE A 10 -11.69 31.08 12.71
N LEU A 11 -11.37 30.08 11.89
CA LEU A 11 -10.01 29.88 11.39
C LEU A 11 -9.56 31.03 10.48
N ASP A 12 -10.45 31.56 9.64
CA ASP A 12 -10.12 32.68 8.75
C ASP A 12 -9.86 33.97 9.53
N ASN A 13 -10.68 34.25 10.53
CA ASN A 13 -10.49 35.42 11.40
C ASN A 13 -9.15 35.40 12.15
N ASN A 14 -8.67 34.23 12.55
CA ASN A 14 -7.43 34.10 13.34
C ASN A 14 -6.17 33.90 12.48
N PHE A 15 -6.29 33.17 11.36
CA PHE A 15 -5.12 32.70 10.59
C PHE A 15 -5.13 33.14 9.12
N LYS A 16 -6.19 33.81 8.64
CA LYS A 16 -6.39 34.17 7.23
C LYS A 16 -6.23 32.95 6.31
N ILE A 17 -7.28 32.14 6.20
CA ILE A 17 -7.26 30.91 5.41
C ILE A 17 -7.98 31.11 4.08
N LYS A 18 -7.62 30.31 3.08
CA LYS A 18 -8.33 30.26 1.80
C LYS A 18 -9.15 28.98 1.72
N ASP A 19 -10.48 29.12 1.66
CA ASP A 19 -11.35 27.99 1.35
C ASP A 19 -11.26 27.65 -0.15
N LEU A 20 -10.76 26.45 -0.45
CA LEU A 20 -10.65 25.93 -1.81
C LEU A 20 -11.88 25.12 -2.23
N GLY A 21 -12.91 25.06 -1.38
CA GLY A 21 -14.14 24.32 -1.60
C GLY A 21 -13.97 22.83 -1.37
N VAL A 22 -14.75 22.03 -2.11
CA VAL A 22 -14.72 20.57 -2.01
C VAL A 22 -13.36 20.05 -2.48
N VAL A 23 -12.70 19.25 -1.64
CA VAL A 23 -11.40 18.66 -1.95
C VAL A 23 -11.48 17.79 -3.21
N LYS A 24 -10.63 18.12 -4.18
CA LYS A 24 -10.41 17.34 -5.42
C LYS A 24 -9.01 16.75 -5.49
N TYR A 25 -8.04 17.44 -4.90
CA TYR A 25 -6.64 17.02 -4.85
C TYR A 25 -6.00 17.50 -3.54
N PHE A 26 -5.31 16.62 -2.83
CA PHE A 26 -4.60 16.96 -1.60
C PHE A 26 -3.40 16.04 -1.40
N LEU A 27 -2.20 16.62 -1.25
CA LEU A 27 -0.95 15.89 -0.99
C LEU A 27 -0.75 14.64 -1.87
N GLY A 28 -0.98 14.74 -3.18
CA GLY A 28 -0.79 13.61 -4.09
C GLY A 28 -2.00 12.66 -4.22
N LEU A 29 -3.06 12.89 -3.45
CA LEU A 29 -4.31 12.13 -3.49
C LEU A 29 -5.36 12.86 -4.32
N GLU A 30 -5.97 12.14 -5.25
CA GLU A 30 -7.10 12.59 -6.07
C GLU A 30 -8.39 12.09 -5.41
N VAL A 31 -9.33 13.02 -5.18
CA VAL A 31 -10.60 12.74 -4.51
C VAL A 31 -11.75 13.00 -5.49
N ALA A 32 -12.44 11.93 -5.85
CA ALA A 32 -13.64 11.99 -6.68
C ALA A 32 -14.88 11.79 -5.80
N HIS A 33 -15.87 12.67 -5.97
CA HIS A 33 -17.14 12.61 -5.24
C HIS A 33 -18.24 12.16 -6.18
N SER A 34 -19.08 11.23 -5.73
CA SER A 34 -20.27 10.79 -6.43
C SER A 34 -21.48 10.79 -5.49
N LYS A 35 -22.67 10.47 -6.02
CA LYS A 35 -23.86 10.26 -5.18
C LYS A 35 -23.68 9.06 -4.26
N GLU A 36 -22.95 8.05 -4.72
CA GLU A 36 -22.71 6.77 -4.02
C GLU A 36 -21.66 6.90 -2.92
N GLY A 37 -20.70 7.82 -3.04
CA GLY A 37 -19.61 7.91 -2.08
C GLY A 37 -18.43 8.78 -2.54
N ILE A 38 -17.28 8.52 -1.93
CA ILE A 38 -16.00 9.18 -2.21
C ILE A 38 -15.01 8.12 -2.69
N ASN A 39 -14.29 8.39 -3.77
CA ASN A 39 -13.18 7.58 -4.24
C ASN A 39 -11.88 8.37 -4.05
N ILE A 40 -10.90 7.77 -3.37
CA ILE A 40 -9.56 8.33 -3.15
C ILE A 40 -8.56 7.47 -3.92
N SER A 41 -7.83 8.09 -4.86
CA SER A 41 -6.84 7.41 -5.69
C SER A 41 -5.56 8.23 -5.84
N GLN A 42 -4.53 7.63 -6.42
CA GLN A 42 -3.27 8.29 -6.76
C GLN A 42 -2.93 8.03 -8.24
N ARG A 43 -3.89 8.26 -9.14
CA ARG A 43 -3.76 7.92 -10.56
C ARG A 43 -2.58 8.65 -11.20
N LYS A 44 -2.49 9.97 -11.01
CA LYS A 44 -1.37 10.76 -11.53
C LYS A 44 -0.03 10.22 -11.05
N TYR A 45 0.11 10.00 -9.74
CA TYR A 45 1.33 9.45 -9.15
C TYR A 45 1.71 8.08 -9.74
N CYS A 46 0.72 7.21 -9.95
CA CYS A 46 0.92 5.89 -10.54
C CYS A 46 1.40 5.98 -11.99
N LEU A 47 0.84 6.91 -12.79
CA LEU A 47 1.27 7.17 -14.17
C LEU A 47 2.69 7.76 -14.22
N ASP A 48 3.00 8.70 -13.33
CA ASP A 48 4.35 9.28 -13.22
C ASP A 48 5.36 8.20 -12.82
N LEU A 49 5.02 7.30 -11.88
CA LEU A 49 5.84 6.15 -11.51
C LEU A 49 6.09 5.19 -12.69
N LEU A 50 5.07 4.93 -13.51
CA LEU A 50 5.19 4.10 -14.73
C LEU A 50 6.10 4.75 -15.78
N ASN A 51 6.01 6.07 -15.93
CA ASN A 51 6.84 6.83 -16.87
C ASN A 51 8.30 6.89 -16.40
N ASP A 52 8.53 7.26 -15.15
CA ASP A 52 9.86 7.37 -14.54
C ASP A 52 10.64 6.05 -14.51
N SER A 53 9.94 4.93 -14.47
CA SER A 53 10.55 3.58 -14.51
C SER A 53 10.76 3.06 -15.93
N GLY A 54 10.33 3.81 -16.97
CA GLY A 54 10.42 3.37 -18.37
C GLY A 54 9.49 2.20 -18.71
N LEU A 55 8.52 1.88 -17.86
CA LEU A 55 7.64 0.71 -17.99
C LEU A 55 6.26 1.04 -18.57
N LEU A 56 6.03 2.28 -19.02
CA LEU A 56 4.77 2.70 -19.61
C LEU A 56 4.37 1.86 -20.83
N GLY A 57 5.33 1.44 -21.66
CA GLY A 57 5.12 0.54 -22.81
C GLY A 57 5.04 -0.97 -22.49
N SER A 58 5.33 -1.37 -21.25
CA SER A 58 5.48 -2.80 -20.90
C SER A 58 4.14 -3.54 -20.79
N LYS A 59 4.12 -4.86 -20.99
CA LYS A 59 2.90 -5.67 -20.78
C LYS A 59 2.51 -5.68 -19.30
N PRO A 60 1.23 -5.45 -18.94
CA PRO A 60 0.78 -5.52 -17.55
C PRO A 60 0.97 -6.92 -16.95
N ALA A 61 1.18 -6.97 -15.64
CA ALA A 61 1.20 -8.22 -14.88
C ALA A 61 -0.15 -8.42 -14.18
N SER A 62 -0.64 -9.66 -14.07
CA SER A 62 -1.90 -9.98 -13.39
C SER A 62 -1.76 -10.00 -11.86
N THR A 63 -0.56 -10.24 -11.34
CA THR A 63 -0.27 -10.31 -9.89
C THR A 63 0.91 -9.40 -9.50
N PRO A 64 0.91 -8.82 -8.28
CA PRO A 64 2.01 -7.97 -7.82
C PRO A 64 3.35 -8.71 -7.71
N LEU A 65 3.31 -9.95 -7.19
CA LEU A 65 4.45 -10.86 -7.09
C LEU A 65 4.19 -12.15 -7.85
N ASP A 66 5.28 -12.85 -8.16
CA ASP A 66 5.22 -14.20 -8.73
C ASP A 66 5.19 -15.23 -7.59
N PRO A 67 4.11 -16.03 -7.44
CA PRO A 67 4.01 -17.01 -6.36
C PRO A 67 5.09 -18.10 -6.40
N SER A 68 5.65 -18.35 -7.59
CA SER A 68 6.72 -19.34 -7.77
C SER A 68 8.09 -18.84 -7.36
N ILE A 69 8.26 -17.52 -7.16
CA ILE A 69 9.53 -16.90 -6.81
C ILE A 69 9.51 -16.48 -5.34
N LYS A 70 10.36 -17.12 -4.53
CA LYS A 70 10.61 -16.71 -3.15
C LYS A 70 11.89 -15.87 -3.08
N LEU A 71 11.72 -14.58 -2.78
CA LEU A 71 12.83 -13.64 -2.63
C LEU A 71 13.67 -13.99 -1.38
N HIS A 72 14.99 -13.89 -1.51
CA HIS A 72 15.94 -14.13 -0.42
C HIS A 72 17.26 -13.40 -0.66
N HIS A 73 18.13 -13.29 0.35
CA HIS A 73 19.29 -12.39 0.27
C HIS A 73 20.30 -12.75 -0.84
N ASP A 74 20.50 -14.04 -1.12
CA ASP A 74 21.50 -14.54 -2.06
C ASP A 74 20.90 -14.89 -3.44
N ASP A 75 19.84 -14.19 -3.83
CA ASP A 75 19.09 -14.42 -5.07
C ASP A 75 19.79 -13.83 -6.32
N GLY A 76 20.97 -14.37 -6.63
CA GLY A 76 21.71 -14.12 -7.87
C GLY A 76 22.56 -12.85 -7.89
N LYS A 77 22.81 -12.32 -9.10
CA LYS A 77 23.70 -11.17 -9.34
C LYS A 77 23.17 -9.93 -8.62
N LEU A 78 24.06 -9.21 -7.92
CA LEU A 78 23.75 -7.93 -7.29
C LEU A 78 23.24 -6.90 -8.30
N PHE A 79 22.30 -6.08 -7.85
CA PHE A 79 21.84 -4.92 -8.60
C PHE A 79 22.75 -3.73 -8.27
N GLU A 80 23.40 -3.18 -9.29
CA GLU A 80 24.46 -2.19 -9.13
C GLU A 80 23.94 -0.84 -8.61
N ASP A 81 22.74 -0.40 -9.05
CA ASP A 81 22.15 0.87 -8.64
C ASP A 81 21.21 0.72 -7.42
N ILE A 82 21.82 0.62 -6.24
CA ILE A 82 21.08 0.51 -4.96
C ILE A 82 20.14 1.71 -4.73
N SER A 83 20.55 2.90 -5.16
CA SER A 83 19.78 4.14 -5.00
C SER A 83 18.48 4.11 -5.80
N LEU A 84 18.54 3.63 -7.05
CA LEU A 84 17.36 3.43 -7.89
C LEU A 84 16.40 2.43 -7.26
N TYR A 85 16.91 1.30 -6.74
CA TYR A 85 16.07 0.31 -6.06
C TYR A 85 15.37 0.92 -4.83
N ARG A 86 16.11 1.59 -3.94
CA ARG A 86 15.55 2.24 -2.75
C ARG A 86 14.51 3.28 -3.10
N ARG A 87 14.77 4.12 -4.10
CA ARG A 87 13.83 5.13 -4.59
C ARG A 87 12.55 4.46 -5.10
N LEU A 88 12.68 3.39 -5.88
CA LEU A 88 11.52 2.67 -6.40
C LEU A 88 10.67 2.05 -5.27
N VAL A 89 11.30 1.34 -4.33
CA VAL A 89 10.59 0.77 -3.17
C VAL A 89 9.93 1.86 -2.33
N GLY A 90 10.60 3.00 -2.11
CA GLY A 90 10.03 4.15 -1.42
C GLY A 90 8.78 4.71 -2.12
N LYS A 91 8.80 4.80 -3.46
CA LYS A 91 7.63 5.21 -4.24
C LYS A 91 6.47 4.21 -4.10
N LEU A 92 6.76 2.91 -4.15
CA LEU A 92 5.76 1.86 -3.92
C LEU A 92 5.18 1.93 -2.51
N LEU A 93 6.00 2.19 -1.49
CA LEU A 93 5.57 2.32 -0.10
C LEU A 93 4.58 3.48 0.07
N TYR A 94 4.87 4.63 -0.54
CA TYR A 94 3.93 5.75 -0.52
C TYR A 94 2.61 5.43 -1.21
N LEU A 95 2.63 4.66 -2.31
CA LEU A 95 1.42 4.26 -3.03
C LEU A 95 0.54 3.27 -2.23
N THR A 96 1.10 2.54 -1.26
CA THR A 96 0.30 1.64 -0.40
C THR A 96 -0.78 2.38 0.41
N ASN A 97 -0.69 3.71 0.54
CA ASN A 97 -1.71 4.56 1.17
C ASN A 97 -3.07 4.54 0.44
N THR A 98 -3.09 4.19 -0.85
CA THR A 98 -4.35 3.99 -1.61
C THR A 98 -4.42 2.64 -2.32
N ARG A 99 -3.30 1.90 -2.36
CA ARG A 99 -3.17 0.59 -3.01
C ARG A 99 -2.79 -0.50 -1.99
N PRO A 100 -3.73 -0.92 -1.12
CA PRO A 100 -3.50 -2.01 -0.16
C PRO A 100 -3.12 -3.33 -0.85
N ASP A 101 -3.55 -3.54 -2.10
CA ASP A 101 -3.29 -4.72 -2.91
C ASP A 101 -1.80 -4.95 -3.23
N ILE A 102 -0.95 -3.92 -3.12
CA ILE A 102 0.51 -4.05 -3.28
C ILE A 102 1.27 -4.01 -1.94
N ALA A 103 0.58 -3.92 -0.79
CA ALA A 103 1.22 -3.74 0.52
C ALA A 103 2.16 -4.89 0.86
N TYR A 104 1.71 -6.15 0.66
CA TYR A 104 2.55 -7.33 0.87
C TYR A 104 3.78 -7.33 -0.03
N ALA A 105 3.59 -7.09 -1.34
CA ALA A 105 4.69 -7.07 -2.30
C ALA A 105 5.75 -6.02 -1.95
N THR A 106 5.29 -4.83 -1.57
CA THR A 106 6.15 -3.72 -1.19
C THR A 106 6.90 -4.02 0.11
N GLN A 107 6.23 -4.62 1.09
CA GLN A 107 6.86 -5.08 2.32
C GLN A 107 7.96 -6.10 2.00
N GLN A 108 7.71 -7.07 1.11
CA GLN A 108 8.70 -8.08 0.76
C GLN A 108 9.96 -7.44 0.16
N LEU A 109 9.77 -6.54 -0.82
CA LEU A 109 10.86 -5.82 -1.48
C LEU A 109 11.68 -4.94 -0.53
N SER A 110 11.04 -4.33 0.47
CA SER A 110 11.70 -3.43 1.43
C SER A 110 12.84 -4.09 2.21
N GLN A 111 12.78 -5.42 2.38
CA GLN A 111 13.77 -6.21 3.12
C GLN A 111 15.15 -6.17 2.47
N PHE A 112 15.22 -5.95 1.15
CA PHE A 112 16.46 -6.06 0.37
C PHE A 112 17.07 -4.69 0.03
N SER A 113 16.66 -3.62 0.73
CA SER A 113 17.09 -2.25 0.45
C SER A 113 18.60 -2.01 0.64
N HIS A 114 19.28 -2.83 1.43
CA HIS A 114 20.73 -2.69 1.66
C HIS A 114 21.56 -3.29 0.53
N LYS A 115 21.21 -4.51 0.10
CA LYS A 115 21.94 -5.32 -0.88
C LYS A 115 20.95 -5.99 -1.85
N PRO A 116 20.33 -5.23 -2.77
CA PRO A 116 19.38 -5.78 -3.72
C PRO A 116 20.08 -6.62 -4.80
N THR A 117 19.35 -7.58 -5.37
CA THR A 117 19.78 -8.40 -6.49
C THR A 117 18.96 -8.08 -7.73
N MET A 118 19.38 -8.60 -8.88
CA MET A 118 18.61 -8.46 -10.11
C MET A 118 17.22 -9.10 -10.00
N THR A 119 17.06 -10.18 -9.22
CA THR A 119 15.75 -10.80 -8.96
C THR A 119 14.85 -9.86 -8.16
N HIS A 120 15.39 -9.20 -7.12
CA HIS A 120 14.67 -8.18 -6.37
C HIS A 120 14.22 -7.01 -7.24
N TYR A 121 15.10 -6.50 -8.11
CA TYR A 121 14.76 -5.41 -9.03
C TYR A 121 13.68 -5.82 -10.04
N LYS A 122 13.78 -7.03 -10.61
CA LYS A 122 12.75 -7.59 -11.51
C LYS A 122 11.40 -7.75 -10.81
N ALA A 123 11.39 -8.17 -9.55
CA ALA A 123 10.18 -8.25 -8.74
C ALA A 123 9.56 -6.85 -8.50
N ALA A 124 10.37 -5.84 -8.20
CA ALA A 124 9.90 -4.45 -8.10
C ALA A 124 9.30 -3.94 -9.43
N CYS A 125 9.96 -4.24 -10.56
CA CYS A 125 9.43 -3.93 -11.90
C CYS A 125 8.11 -4.67 -12.19
N ARG A 126 7.92 -5.89 -11.65
CA ARG A 126 6.65 -6.61 -11.76
C ARG A 126 5.51 -5.87 -11.03
N VAL A 127 5.76 -5.33 -9.83
CA VAL A 127 4.77 -4.52 -9.12
C VAL A 127 4.35 -3.32 -9.96
N ILE A 128 5.29 -2.62 -10.60
CA ILE A 128 4.97 -1.51 -11.51
C ILE A 128 4.12 -1.98 -12.69
N ARG A 129 4.46 -3.12 -13.31
CA ARG A 129 3.65 -3.71 -14.39
C ARG A 129 2.24 -4.10 -13.92
N TYR A 130 2.09 -4.53 -12.68
CA TYR A 130 0.78 -4.80 -12.08
C TYR A 130 -0.04 -3.52 -11.94
N LEU A 131 0.57 -2.45 -11.44
CA LEU A 131 -0.07 -1.14 -11.30
C LEU A 131 -0.61 -0.59 -12.64
N LYS A 132 0.08 -0.89 -13.76
CA LYS A 132 -0.36 -0.53 -15.11
C LYS A 132 -1.76 -1.03 -15.47
N HIS A 133 -2.20 -2.16 -14.92
CA HIS A 133 -3.50 -2.72 -15.26
C HIS A 133 -4.66 -1.79 -14.88
N ASN A 134 -4.54 -1.12 -13.72
CA ASN A 134 -5.49 -0.11 -13.29
C ASN A 134 -4.78 0.98 -12.47
N PRO A 135 -4.25 2.03 -13.12
CA PRO A 135 -3.53 3.10 -12.44
C PRO A 135 -4.42 3.95 -11.53
N GLY A 136 -5.72 4.03 -11.84
CA GLY A 136 -6.71 4.80 -11.07
C GLY A 136 -7.40 4.02 -9.97
N ARG A 137 -6.99 2.77 -9.70
CA ARG A 137 -7.50 2.01 -8.57
C ARG A 137 -7.14 2.74 -7.26
N GLY A 138 -8.08 2.75 -6.34
CA GLY A 138 -7.94 3.42 -5.05
C GLY A 138 -8.94 2.85 -4.04
N LEU A 139 -9.27 3.67 -3.04
CA LEU A 139 -10.19 3.35 -1.96
C LEU A 139 -11.56 3.95 -2.25
N VAL A 140 -12.62 3.21 -1.95
CA VAL A 140 -14.00 3.68 -2.10
C VAL A 140 -14.66 3.72 -0.72
N PHE A 141 -15.26 4.86 -0.40
CA PHE A 141 -16.00 5.12 0.82
C PHE A 141 -17.45 5.39 0.47
N TYR A 142 -18.34 4.45 0.76
CA TYR A 142 -19.75 4.57 0.39
C TYR A 142 -20.50 5.47 1.38
N ARG A 143 -21.44 6.26 0.87
CA ARG A 143 -22.28 7.16 1.68
C ARG A 143 -23.26 6.39 2.57
N ASN A 144 -23.82 5.32 2.02
CA ASN A 144 -24.85 4.49 2.66
C ASN A 144 -24.26 3.12 3.00
N ALA A 145 -23.31 3.09 3.94
CA ALA A 145 -22.75 1.86 4.48
C ALA A 145 -23.10 1.73 5.95
N ASP A 146 -23.36 0.51 6.40
CA ASP A 146 -23.56 0.23 7.82
C ASP A 146 -22.30 0.61 8.61
N ILE A 147 -22.47 1.22 9.78
CA ILE A 147 -21.36 1.61 10.64
C ILE A 147 -20.98 0.40 11.51
N GLN A 148 -20.48 -0.64 10.87
CA GLN A 148 -19.97 -1.84 11.53
C GLN A 148 -18.47 -1.98 11.24
N LEU A 149 -17.68 -2.13 12.31
CA LEU A 149 -16.26 -2.41 12.17
C LEU A 149 -16.04 -3.92 11.97
N ILE A 150 -15.45 -4.29 10.83
CA ILE A 150 -15.12 -5.67 10.49
C ILE A 150 -13.61 -5.77 10.24
N GLY A 151 -12.93 -6.64 10.96
CA GLY A 151 -11.49 -6.87 10.83
C GLY A 151 -11.18 -8.27 10.32
N TYR A 152 -10.20 -8.36 9.42
CA TYR A 152 -9.60 -9.61 8.98
C TYR A 152 -8.11 -9.58 9.30
N SER A 153 -7.58 -10.69 9.78
CA SER A 153 -6.15 -10.89 10.04
C SER A 153 -5.72 -12.24 9.50
N ASP A 154 -4.52 -12.29 8.96
CA ASP A 154 -3.93 -13.50 8.39
C ASP A 154 -2.40 -13.48 8.60
N ALA A 155 -1.78 -14.64 8.65
CA ALA A 155 -0.33 -14.76 8.70
C ALA A 155 0.18 -15.85 7.77
N ASP A 156 1.27 -15.57 7.05
CA ASP A 156 2.06 -16.68 6.53
C ASP A 156 2.78 -17.43 7.68
N TRP A 157 3.19 -18.67 7.45
CA TRP A 157 4.05 -19.39 8.39
C TRP A 157 5.46 -19.56 7.83
N ALA A 158 6.42 -18.93 8.49
CA ALA A 158 7.82 -18.96 8.11
C ALA A 158 8.04 -18.63 6.61
N GLY A 159 7.31 -17.63 6.10
CA GLY A 159 7.33 -17.25 4.69
C GLY A 159 8.68 -16.69 4.23
N CYS A 160 9.39 -15.98 5.10
CA CYS A 160 10.73 -15.46 4.79
C CYS A 160 11.76 -16.60 4.78
N MET A 161 12.41 -16.85 3.64
CA MET A 161 13.41 -17.92 3.53
C MET A 161 14.64 -17.66 4.40
N ASP A 162 15.10 -16.41 4.48
CA ASP A 162 16.31 -16.05 5.22
C ASP A 162 16.14 -16.14 6.74
N THR A 163 15.01 -15.67 7.26
CA THR A 163 14.81 -15.52 8.72
C THR A 163 13.80 -16.50 9.31
N ARG A 164 13.07 -17.22 8.47
CA ARG A 164 11.92 -18.08 8.86
C ARG A 164 10.86 -17.34 9.67
N ARG A 165 10.86 -16.00 9.65
CA ARG A 165 9.82 -15.17 10.28
C ARG A 165 8.60 -15.09 9.39
N SER A 166 7.45 -15.04 10.03
CA SER A 166 6.17 -14.91 9.39
C SER A 166 5.88 -13.46 8.96
N THR A 167 4.98 -13.27 8.00
CA THR A 167 4.41 -11.98 7.61
C THR A 167 2.96 -11.92 8.04
N THR A 168 2.63 -10.94 8.87
CA THR A 168 1.26 -10.62 9.27
C THR A 168 0.62 -9.68 8.25
N GLY A 169 -0.60 -10.00 7.85
CA GLY A 169 -1.50 -9.13 7.12
C GLY A 169 -2.76 -8.84 7.94
N TYR A 170 -3.27 -7.62 7.88
CA TYR A 170 -4.62 -7.33 8.37
C TYR A 170 -5.28 -6.22 7.55
N CYS A 171 -6.61 -6.20 7.59
CA CYS A 171 -7.43 -5.12 7.05
C CYS A 171 -8.70 -4.93 7.87
N PHE A 172 -9.10 -3.67 8.05
CA PHE A 172 -10.30 -3.26 8.77
C PHE A 172 -11.20 -2.44 7.85
N PHE A 173 -12.48 -2.81 7.86
CA PHE A 173 -13.54 -2.16 7.12
C PHE A 173 -14.51 -1.50 8.08
N LEU A 174 -14.95 -0.29 7.73
CA LEU A 174 -16.12 0.34 8.32
C LEU A 174 -17.26 0.21 7.31
N GLY A 175 -18.19 -0.70 7.58
CA GLY A 175 -19.16 -1.19 6.60
C GLY A 175 -18.44 -1.84 5.43
N SER A 176 -18.67 -1.33 4.22
CA SER A 176 -18.00 -1.77 2.99
C SER A 176 -16.71 -1.00 2.67
N SER A 177 -16.32 -0.04 3.50
CA SER A 177 -15.20 0.87 3.21
C SER A 177 -13.94 0.45 3.95
N LEU A 178 -12.85 0.19 3.23
CA LEU A 178 -11.55 -0.15 3.84
C LEU A 178 -10.92 1.08 4.50
N VAL A 179 -10.67 1.01 5.82
CA VAL A 179 -10.17 2.14 6.62
C VAL A 179 -8.77 1.95 7.21
N SER A 180 -8.32 0.70 7.38
CA SER A 180 -6.98 0.41 7.89
C SER A 180 -6.47 -0.91 7.32
N TRP A 181 -5.19 -0.99 7.00
CA TRP A 181 -4.56 -2.20 6.48
C TRP A 181 -3.06 -2.19 6.76
N LYS A 182 -2.46 -3.38 6.77
CA LYS A 182 -1.01 -3.52 6.93
C LYS A 182 -0.53 -4.87 6.43
N ALA A 183 0.70 -4.89 5.92
CA ALA A 183 1.50 -6.10 5.77
C ALA A 183 2.84 -5.87 6.46
N LYS A 184 3.23 -6.74 7.40
CA LYS A 184 4.43 -6.56 8.20
C LYS A 184 5.05 -7.90 8.58
N LYS A 185 6.36 -8.04 8.39
CA LYS A 185 7.13 -9.16 8.93
C LYS A 185 7.12 -9.14 10.46
N GLN A 186 6.81 -10.27 11.07
CA GLN A 186 6.84 -10.46 12.52
C GLN A 186 8.26 -10.27 13.06
N SER A 187 8.37 -9.80 14.30
CA SER A 187 9.65 -9.54 14.96
C SER A 187 10.34 -10.83 15.41
N THR A 188 9.56 -11.87 15.72
CA THR A 188 10.03 -13.16 16.21
C THR A 188 9.65 -14.29 15.24
N ILE A 189 10.27 -15.45 15.42
CA ILE A 189 9.96 -16.67 14.66
C ILE A 189 8.79 -17.38 15.35
N SER A 190 7.82 -17.83 14.56
CA SER A 190 6.69 -18.65 15.04
C SER A 190 7.02 -20.12 14.88
N LYS A 191 6.85 -20.90 15.96
CA LYS A 191 7.10 -22.34 16.00
C LYS A 191 5.98 -23.15 15.34
N SER A 192 4.80 -22.57 15.18
CA SER A 192 3.66 -23.15 14.46
C SER A 192 2.93 -22.11 13.63
N SER A 193 2.10 -22.56 12.68
CA SER A 193 1.18 -21.68 11.95
C SER A 193 0.18 -21.02 12.89
N SER A 194 -0.38 -21.77 13.85
CA SER A 194 -1.32 -21.23 14.85
C SER A 194 -0.71 -20.10 15.67
N GLU A 195 0.57 -20.19 16.05
CA GLU A 195 1.26 -19.10 16.75
C GLU A 195 1.44 -17.86 15.86
N ALA A 196 1.73 -18.07 14.56
CA ALA A 196 1.83 -16.96 13.61
C ALA A 196 0.48 -16.25 13.43
N GLU A 197 -0.62 -17.00 13.32
CA GLU A 197 -1.99 -16.46 13.23
C GLU A 197 -2.37 -15.69 14.49
N TYR A 198 -2.10 -16.24 15.68
CA TYR A 198 -2.40 -15.56 16.93
C TYR A 198 -1.64 -14.23 17.08
N ARG A 199 -0.39 -14.19 16.61
CA ARG A 199 0.39 -12.93 16.53
C ARG A 199 -0.19 -11.94 15.53
N ALA A 200 -0.71 -12.40 14.40
CA ALA A 200 -1.38 -11.54 13.45
C ALA A 200 -2.64 -10.93 14.04
N LEU A 201 -3.46 -11.74 14.71
CA LEU A 201 -4.65 -11.28 15.41
C LEU A 201 -4.31 -10.23 16.48
N SER A 202 -3.32 -10.51 17.33
CA SER A 202 -2.85 -9.57 18.35
C SER A 202 -2.35 -8.25 17.72
N SER A 203 -1.59 -8.32 16.63
CA SER A 203 -1.10 -7.13 15.92
C SER A 203 -2.20 -6.33 15.22
N ALA A 204 -3.35 -6.94 14.96
CA ALA A 204 -4.49 -6.28 14.36
C ALA A 204 -5.32 -5.54 15.42
N THR A 205 -5.43 -6.09 16.63
CA THR A 205 -6.27 -5.54 17.71
C THR A 205 -5.57 -4.57 18.66
N CYS A 206 -4.23 -4.56 18.68
CA CYS A 206 -3.40 -3.73 19.58
C CYS A 206 -2.74 -2.58 18.82
#